data_AF-A0A970U3V8-F1
#
_entry.id   AF-A0A970U3V8-F1
#
_cell.length_a   1.000
_cell.length_b   1.000
_cell.length_c   1.000
_cell.angle_alpha   90.00
_cell.angle_beta   90.00
_cell.angle_gamma   90.00
#
_symmetry.space_group_name_H-M   'P 1'
#
loop_
_entity.id
_entity.type
_entity.pdbx_description
1 polymer ?
#
loop_
_entity_poly.entity_id
_entity_poly.type
_entity_poly.pdbx_seq_one_letter_code
_entity_poly.pdbx_strand_id
1 'polypeptide(L)'
;MHSRNKDINPYPYYSSYTACLLTDHLGSVDLITDRYGNVVDSMSFDAWGNRRNYNNWQQKDNAVHLIDRGFTMHQHLDSFSLI
;
A
#
# COMPACT_ATOMS: atom_id res chain seq x y z
N MET A 1 8.71 -25.63 30.05
CA MET A 1 9.15 -24.37 30.66
C MET A 1 8.63 -23.23 29.80
N HIS A 2 7.66 -22.50 30.37
CA HIS A 2 7.14 -21.18 30.02
C HIS A 2 6.82 -20.82 28.55
N SER A 3 5.55 -21.03 28.21
CA SER A 3 4.75 -20.41 27.15
C SER A 3 5.07 -18.93 26.88
N ARG A 4 5.03 -18.52 25.61
CA ARG A 4 4.35 -17.28 25.21
C ARG A 4 3.49 -17.53 23.98
N ASN A 5 2.36 -18.15 24.25
CA ASN A 5 1.14 -18.02 23.47
C ASN A 5 0.67 -16.57 23.61
N LYS A 6 0.89 -15.74 22.59
CA LYS A 6 0.34 -14.37 22.53
C LYS A 6 0.05 -14.02 21.08
N ASP A 7 -1.05 -14.51 20.54
CA ASP A 7 -1.74 -13.85 19.41
C ASP A 7 -3.26 -14.16 19.40
N ILE A 8 -3.82 -14.57 20.54
CA ILE A 8 -5.28 -14.56 20.70
C ILE A 8 -5.66 -13.16 21.18
N ASN A 9 -6.13 -12.29 20.28
CA ASN A 9 -6.65 -10.98 20.65
C ASN A 9 -8.20 -10.98 20.60
N PRO A 10 -8.90 -10.84 21.74
CA PRO A 10 -10.36 -10.86 21.81
C PRO A 10 -11.04 -9.46 21.68
N TYR A 11 -10.42 -8.50 20.94
CA TYR A 11 -10.87 -7.13 20.52
C TYR A 11 -10.69 -5.95 21.53
N PRO A 12 -10.56 -4.65 21.11
CA PRO A 12 -10.03 -4.06 19.86
C PRO A 12 -9.31 -2.70 20.13
N TYR A 13 -8.22 -2.66 20.88
CA TYR A 13 -7.40 -1.44 20.96
C TYR A 13 -6.42 -1.44 19.78
N TYR A 14 -6.49 -0.42 18.92
CA TYR A 14 -5.68 -0.31 17.71
C TYR A 14 -4.23 -0.65 18.03
N SER A 15 -3.75 -1.77 17.49
CA SER A 15 -2.33 -1.90 17.24
C SER A 15 -2.00 -0.78 16.27
N SER A 16 -1.33 0.26 16.74
CA SER A 16 -0.92 1.37 15.88
C SER A 16 -0.02 0.79 14.80
N TYR A 17 -0.57 0.63 13.60
CA TYR A 17 0.19 0.20 12.45
C TYR A 17 0.88 1.43 11.87
N THR A 18 2.19 1.53 12.09
CA THR A 18 2.99 2.58 11.48
C THR A 18 3.47 2.07 10.14
N ALA A 19 2.94 2.65 9.07
CA ALA A 19 3.42 2.47 7.71
C ALA A 19 4.21 3.70 7.27
N CYS A 20 5.29 3.49 6.54
CA CYS A 20 6.06 4.55 5.90
C CYS A 20 5.73 4.56 4.41
N LEU A 21 5.36 5.73 3.89
CA LEU A 21 5.09 5.93 2.47
C LEU A 21 6.34 6.46 1.78
N LEU A 22 6.81 5.76 0.77
CA LEU A 22 7.87 6.21 -0.12
C LEU A 22 7.21 6.70 -1.41
N THR A 23 7.49 7.94 -1.79
CA THR A 23 6.90 8.57 -2.96
C THR A 23 7.96 8.94 -3.98
N ASP A 24 7.57 8.98 -5.25
CA ASP A 24 8.38 9.56 -6.31
C ASP A 24 8.43 11.10 -6.24
N HIS A 25 9.11 11.71 -7.21
CA HIS A 25 9.25 13.16 -7.31
C HIS A 25 7.92 13.92 -7.55
N LEU A 26 6.89 13.26 -8.05
CA LEU A 26 5.55 13.83 -8.24
C LEU A 26 4.66 13.59 -7.02
N GLY A 27 5.15 12.86 -6.02
CA GLY A 27 4.38 12.45 -4.86
C GLY A 27 3.51 11.21 -5.10
N SER A 28 3.71 10.46 -6.18
CA SER A 28 3.00 9.18 -6.35
C SER A 28 3.55 8.13 -5.39
N VAL A 29 2.68 7.32 -4.80
CA VAL A 29 3.09 6.22 -3.91
C VAL A 29 3.85 5.16 -4.70
N ASP A 30 5.05 4.79 -4.25
CA ASP A 30 5.87 3.74 -4.88
C ASP A 30 5.92 2.49 -3.98
N LEU A 31 6.29 2.68 -2.71
CA LEU A 31 6.32 1.62 -1.70
C LEU A 31 5.63 2.04 -0.41
N ILE A 32 5.03 1.04 0.24
CA ILE A 32 4.61 1.11 1.63
C ILE A 32 5.42 0.09 2.42
N THR A 33 6.09 0.54 3.47
CA THR A 33 6.84 -0.34 4.37
C THR A 33 6.28 -0.30 5.78
N ASP A 34 6.49 -1.38 6.54
CA ASP A 34 6.31 -1.36 7.99
C ASP A 34 7.43 -0.57 8.68
N ARG A 35 7.28 -0.34 9.99
CA ARG A 35 8.30 0.33 10.81
C ARG A 35 9.68 -0.32 10.85
N TYR A 36 9.81 -1.56 10.37
CA TYR A 36 11.06 -2.30 10.31
C TYR A 36 11.68 -2.31 8.90
N GLY A 37 11.02 -1.65 7.92
CA GLY A 37 11.48 -1.56 6.54
C GLY A 37 11.03 -2.74 5.67
N ASN A 38 10.15 -3.62 6.14
CA ASN A 38 9.60 -4.67 5.29
C ASN A 38 8.55 -4.07 4.35
N VAL A 39 8.58 -4.44 3.07
CA VAL A 39 7.58 -3.99 2.09
C VAL A 39 6.25 -4.69 2.37
N VAL A 40 5.18 -3.90 2.45
CA VAL A 40 3.82 -4.37 2.73
C VAL A 40 2.82 -4.02 1.64
N ASP A 41 3.14 -3.04 0.80
CA ASP A 41 2.45 -2.76 -0.46
C ASP A 41 3.41 -2.07 -1.43
N SER A 42 3.11 -2.15 -2.72
CA SER A 42 3.90 -1.55 -3.79
C SER A 42 2.99 -1.15 -4.95
N MET A 43 3.17 0.05 -5.47
CA MET A 43 2.34 0.60 -6.54
C MET A 43 3.23 1.14 -7.64
N SER A 44 2.75 1.08 -8.88
CA SER A 44 3.42 1.70 -10.02
C SER A 44 2.39 2.35 -10.93
N PHE A 45 2.71 3.51 -11.48
CA PHE A 45 1.81 4.29 -12.31
C PHE A 45 2.46 4.62 -13.65
N ASP A 46 1.67 4.71 -14.71
CA ASP A 46 2.12 5.34 -15.96
C ASP A 46 2.06 6.87 -15.87
N ALA A 47 2.44 7.55 -16.95
CA ALA A 47 2.47 9.02 -16.99
C ALA A 47 1.07 9.69 -16.85
N TRP A 48 -0.02 8.92 -16.95
CA TRP A 48 -1.41 9.39 -16.85
C TRP A 48 -2.10 8.92 -15.57
N GLY A 49 -1.37 8.26 -14.65
CA GLY A 49 -1.90 7.78 -13.39
C GLY A 49 -2.59 6.42 -13.46
N ASN A 50 -2.50 5.68 -14.57
CA ASN A 50 -3.02 4.31 -14.61
C ASN A 50 -2.09 3.37 -13.82
N ARG A 51 -2.68 2.52 -12.98
CA ARG A 51 -1.92 1.52 -12.21
C ARG A 51 -1.34 0.43 -13.12
N ARG A 52 -0.06 0.13 -12.89
CA ARG A 52 0.72 -0.92 -13.54
C ARG A 52 1.22 -1.90 -12.50
N ASN A 53 1.37 -3.16 -12.88
CA ASN A 53 1.97 -4.15 -12.01
C ASN A 53 3.40 -3.70 -11.63
N TYR A 54 3.69 -3.68 -10.33
CA TYR A 54 4.96 -3.19 -9.80
C TYR A 54 6.18 -3.93 -10.36
N ASN A 55 6.09 -5.25 -10.51
CA ASN A 55 7.18 -6.10 -10.99
C ASN A 55 7.27 -6.15 -12.53
N ASN A 56 6.16 -5.89 -13.22
CA ASN A 56 6.08 -5.89 -14.67
C ASN A 56 5.24 -4.73 -15.19
N TRP A 57 5.90 -3.64 -15.55
CA TRP A 57 5.25 -2.39 -15.96
C TRP A 57 4.52 -2.45 -17.29
N GLN A 58 4.49 -3.58 -17.98
CA GLN A 58 3.69 -3.80 -19.19
C GLN A 58 2.29 -4.33 -18.87
N GLN A 59 2.06 -4.80 -17.64
CA GLN A 59 0.79 -5.37 -17.21
C GLN A 59 0.00 -4.39 -16.36
N LYS A 60 -1.33 -4.45 -16.48
CA LYS A 60 -2.24 -3.74 -15.60
C LYS A 60 -2.11 -4.28 -14.17
N ASP A 61 -2.19 -3.39 -13.18
CA ASP A 61 -2.36 -3.82 -11.79
C ASP A 61 -3.80 -4.24 -11.51
N ASN A 62 -3.97 -5.41 -10.91
CA ASN A 62 -5.25 -5.93 -10.45
C ASN A 62 -5.23 -6.26 -8.95
N ALA A 63 -4.18 -5.85 -8.23
CA ALA A 63 -4.09 -6.03 -6.79
C ALA A 63 -5.07 -5.10 -6.05
N VAL A 64 -5.45 -5.53 -4.84
CA VAL A 64 -6.13 -4.67 -3.87
C VAL A 64 -5.04 -4.07 -2.98
N HIS A 65 -4.98 -2.74 -2.95
CA HIS A 65 -3.97 -2.01 -2.19
C HIS A 65 -4.44 -1.65 -0.78
N LEU A 66 -3.47 -1.41 0.11
CA LEU A 66 -3.70 -1.05 1.51
C LEU A 66 -4.38 0.31 1.68
N ILE A 67 -4.16 1.21 0.71
CA ILE A 67 -4.71 2.58 0.72
C ILE A 67 -5.36 2.89 -0.62
N ASP A 68 -6.27 3.84 -0.59
CA ASP A 68 -6.98 4.36 -1.75
C ASP A 68 -6.24 5.52 -2.43
N ARG A 69 -5.06 5.92 -1.96
CA ARG A 69 -4.26 7.00 -2.55
C ARG A 69 -3.10 6.45 -3.36
N GLY A 70 -2.82 7.09 -4.49
CA GLY A 70 -1.82 6.59 -5.44
C GLY A 70 -1.10 7.71 -6.17
N PHE A 71 -1.45 7.91 -7.44
CA PHE A 71 -0.80 8.87 -8.33
C PHE A 71 -0.91 10.28 -7.75
N THR A 72 0.22 10.96 -7.52
CA THR A 72 0.29 12.30 -6.93
C THR A 72 -0.47 12.46 -5.59
N MET A 73 -0.67 11.37 -4.83
CA MET A 73 -1.47 11.30 -3.59
C MET A 73 -2.97 11.60 -3.71
N HIS A 74 -3.53 11.58 -4.92
CA HIS A 74 -4.98 11.66 -5.13
C HIS A 74 -5.67 10.32 -4.87
N GLN A 75 -6.98 10.38 -4.56
CA GLN A 75 -7.77 9.23 -4.17
C GLN A 75 -8.29 8.48 -5.40
N HIS A 76 -7.88 7.23 -5.56
CA HIS A 76 -8.37 6.33 -6.59
C HIS A 76 -9.68 5.68 -6.16
N LEU A 77 -10.74 5.93 -6.93
CA LEU A 77 -12.02 5.25 -6.82
C LEU A 77 -12.12 4.23 -7.95
N ASP A 78 -11.50 3.07 -7.76
CA ASP A 78 -11.30 2.05 -8.82
C ASP A 78 -12.60 1.60 -9.50
N SER A 79 -13.71 1.54 -8.74
CA SER A 79 -15.03 1.17 -9.28
C SER A 79 -15.60 2.19 -10.28
N PHE A 80 -15.08 3.42 -10.28
CA PHE A 80 -15.52 4.51 -11.13
C PHE A 80 -14.45 4.97 -12.12
N SER A 81 -13.27 4.33 -12.10
CA SER A 81 -12.11 4.75 -12.89
C SER A 81 -11.74 6.23 -12.68
N LEU A 82 -11.87 6.72 -11.43
CA LEU A 82 -11.54 8.08 -11.03
C LEU A 82 -10.28 8.11 -10.17
N ILE A 83 -9.53 9.21 -10.30
CA ILE A 83 -8.35 9.59 -9.51
C ILE A 83 -8.59 11.00 -8.98
#